data_AF-A0A8X6LTQ0-F1
#
_entry.id   AF-A0A8X6LTQ0-F1
#
_cell.length_a   1.000
_cell.length_b   1.000
_cell.length_c   1.000
_cell.angle_alpha   90.00
_cell.angle_beta   90.00
_cell.angle_gamma   90.00
#
_symmetry.space_group_name_H-M   'P 1'
#
loop_
_entity.id
_entity.type
_entity.pdbx_description
1 polymer ?
#
loop_
_entity_poly.entity_id
_entity_poly.type
_entity_poly.pdbx_seq_one_letter_code
_entity_poly.pdbx_strand_id
1 'polypeptide(L)'
;MDKNCLIQRKVLRSAVTKTISELDNCIAANDFPAASLAFTKLEEKTKRLFENDELVITYLSSHPDPDTDPDTIVENELEQNETYRDNFISAKVRFQEFFENL
;
A
#
# COMPACT_ATOMS: atom_id res chain seq x y z
N MET A 1 20.12 4.95 10.37
CA MET A 1 18.94 4.54 9.58
C MET A 1 17.91 5.63 9.80
N ASP A 2 17.62 6.44 8.78
CA ASP A 2 17.05 7.80 8.95
C ASP A 2 15.53 7.86 8.84
N LYS A 3 14.93 8.93 9.39
CA LYS A 3 13.52 9.37 9.23
C LYS A 3 13.00 9.36 7.78
N ASN A 4 13.90 9.23 6.80
CA ASN A 4 13.57 9.04 5.39
C ASN A 4 12.68 7.81 5.12
N CYS A 5 12.81 6.70 5.88
CA CYS A 5 11.92 5.55 5.70
C CYS A 5 10.46 5.91 6.04
N LEU A 6 10.22 6.61 7.15
CA LEU A 6 8.89 7.08 7.55
C LEU A 6 8.25 8.00 6.49
N ILE A 7 9.04 8.91 5.92
CA ILE A 7 8.58 9.83 4.86
C ILE A 7 8.26 9.05 3.58
N GLN A 8 9.17 8.17 3.14
CA GLN A 8 8.98 7.34 1.96
C GLN A 8 7.72 6.47 2.08
N ARG A 9 7.50 5.85 3.25
CA ARG A 9 6.28 5.09 3.52
C ARG A 9 5.03 5.91 3.33
N LYS A 10 4.97 7.11 3.91
CA LYS A 10 3.79 7.98 3.80
C LYS A 10 3.49 8.34 2.34
N VAL A 11 4.53 8.61 1.55
CA VAL A 11 4.40 8.86 0.10
C VAL A 11 3.89 7.62 -0.62
N LEU A 12 4.44 6.43 -0.33
CA LEU A 12 4.03 5.17 -0.94
C LEU A 12 2.58 4.81 -0.60
N ARG A 13 2.16 4.96 0.67
CA ARG A 13 0.76 4.78 1.10
C ARG A 13 -0.19 5.65 0.28
N SER A 14 0.11 6.94 0.14
CA SER A 14 -0.69 7.84 -0.70
C SER A 14 -0.69 7.44 -2.17
N ALA A 15 0.46 7.00 -2.69
CA ALA A 15 0.60 6.57 -4.08
C ALA A 15 -0.19 5.30 -4.40
N VAL A 16 -0.29 4.36 -3.45
CA VAL A 16 -1.12 3.14 -3.55
C VAL A 16 -2.59 3.52 -3.60
N THR A 17 -3.09 4.30 -2.63
CA THR A 17 -4.50 4.73 -2.60
C THR A 17 -4.91 5.44 -3.89
N LYS A 18 -4.07 6.35 -4.40
CA LYS A 18 -4.35 7.05 -5.67
C LYS A 18 -4.44 6.10 -6.86
N THR A 19 -3.58 5.09 -6.93
CA THR A 19 -3.60 4.14 -8.05
C THR A 19 -4.73 3.13 -7.94
N ILE A 20 -5.20 2.79 -6.74
CA ILE A 20 -6.47 2.06 -6.57
C ILE A 20 -7.62 2.88 -7.17
N SER A 21 -7.72 4.17 -6.85
CA SER A 21 -8.76 5.03 -7.45
C SER A 21 -8.62 5.18 -8.96
N GLU A 22 -7.39 5.25 -9.49
CA GLU A 22 -7.12 5.25 -10.94
C GLU A 22 -7.63 3.95 -11.59
N LEU A 23 -7.31 2.80 -10.99
CA LEU A 23 -7.77 1.49 -11.45
C LEU A 23 -9.29 1.39 -11.45
N ASP A 24 -9.95 1.77 -10.35
CA ASP A 24 -11.41 1.72 -10.24
C ASP A 24 -12.08 2.61 -11.31
N ASN A 25 -11.50 3.79 -11.62
CA ASN A 25 -11.96 4.65 -12.70
C ASN A 25 -11.78 4.01 -14.09
N CYS A 26 -10.65 3.36 -14.35
CA CYS A 26 -10.41 2.65 -15.62
C CYS A 26 -11.36 1.47 -15.81
N ILE A 27 -11.63 0.70 -14.75
CA ILE A 27 -12.62 -0.39 -14.76
C ILE A 27 -14.01 0.17 -15.06
N ALA A 28 -14.43 1.24 -14.38
CA ALA A 28 -15.73 1.88 -14.61
C ALA A 28 -15.88 2.43 -16.05
N ALA A 29 -14.79 2.85 -16.67
CA ALA A 29 -14.75 3.29 -18.07
C ALA A 29 -14.71 2.13 -19.09
N ASN A 30 -14.62 0.87 -18.64
CA ASN A 30 -14.36 -0.32 -19.46
C ASN A 30 -13.08 -0.20 -20.32
N ASP A 31 -12.08 0.53 -19.84
CA ASP A 31 -10.81 0.71 -20.54
C ASP A 31 -9.80 -0.35 -20.06
N PHE A 32 -9.78 -1.50 -20.74
CA PHE A 32 -8.92 -2.61 -20.36
C PHE A 32 -7.41 -2.29 -20.42
N PRO A 33 -6.89 -1.67 -21.50
CA PRO A 33 -5.49 -1.25 -21.54
C PRO A 33 -5.10 -0.32 -20.39
N ALA A 34 -5.93 0.68 -20.06
CA ALA A 34 -5.66 1.59 -18.96
C ALA A 34 -5.77 0.90 -17.60
N ALA A 35 -6.78 0.03 -17.40
CA ALA A 35 -6.95 -0.73 -16.17
C ALA A 35 -5.76 -1.68 -15.92
N SER A 36 -5.28 -2.36 -16.96
CA SER A 36 -4.09 -3.22 -16.87
C SER A 36 -2.85 -2.43 -16.49
N LEU A 37 -2.63 -1.27 -17.10
CA LEU A 37 -1.51 -0.40 -16.77
C LEU A 37 -1.61 0.13 -15.32
N ALA A 38 -2.80 0.54 -14.89
CA ALA A 38 -3.05 0.98 -13.51
C ALA A 38 -2.80 -0.16 -12.51
N PHE A 39 -3.23 -1.38 -12.83
CA PHE A 39 -3.00 -2.56 -12.00
C PHE A 39 -1.50 -2.90 -11.89
N THR A 40 -0.73 -2.91 -12.99
CA THR A 40 0.72 -3.12 -12.93
C THR A 40 1.41 -2.08 -12.03
N LYS A 41 1.05 -0.79 -12.17
CA LYS A 41 1.57 0.27 -11.29
C LYS A 41 1.18 0.04 -9.83
N LEU A 42 -0.03 -0.46 -9.58
CA LEU A 42 -0.50 -0.77 -8.23
C LEU A 42 0.35 -1.87 -7.60
N GLU A 43 0.66 -2.94 -8.33
CA GLU A 43 1.52 -4.02 -7.87
C GLU A 43 2.92 -3.52 -7.52
N GLU A 44 3.55 -2.73 -8.39
CA GLU A 44 4.88 -2.16 -8.15
C GLU A 44 4.92 -1.26 -6.90
N LYS A 45 3.93 -0.38 -6.76
CA LYS A 45 3.85 0.54 -5.61
C LYS A 45 3.57 -0.20 -4.31
N THR A 46 2.69 -1.20 -4.34
CA THR A 46 2.34 -2.01 -3.18
C THR A 46 3.53 -2.86 -2.73
N LYS A 47 4.28 -3.44 -3.67
CA LYS A 47 5.52 -4.14 -3.35
C LYS A 47 6.52 -3.24 -2.64
N ARG A 48 6.77 -2.04 -3.18
CA ARG A 48 7.67 -1.05 -2.55
C ARG A 48 7.18 -0.59 -1.18
N LEU A 49 5.86 -0.46 -0.98
CA LEU A 49 5.28 -0.12 0.31
C LEU A 49 5.63 -1.18 1.35
N PHE A 50 5.41 -2.46 1.05
CA PHE A 50 5.71 -3.54 2.00
C PHE A 50 7.20 -3.73 2.28
N GLU A 51 8.06 -3.55 1.28
CA GLU A 51 9.53 -3.51 1.49
C GLU A 51 9.92 -2.36 2.43
N ASN A 52 9.21 -1.23 2.36
CA ASN A 52 9.46 -0.09 3.23
C ASN A 52 8.87 -0.28 4.64
N ASP A 53 7.74 -0.95 4.76
CA ASP A 53 7.10 -1.25 6.04
C ASP A 53 8.01 -2.09 6.96
N GLU A 54 8.72 -3.08 6.41
CA GLU A 54 9.70 -3.88 7.16
C GLU A 54 10.83 -3.01 7.74
N LEU A 55 11.32 -2.04 6.94
CA LEU A 55 12.35 -1.10 7.37
C LEU A 55 11.83 -0.15 8.46
N VAL A 56 10.57 0.28 8.37
CA VAL A 56 9.96 1.17 9.35
C VAL A 56 9.71 0.47 10.68
N ILE A 57 9.18 -0.76 10.67
CA ILE A 57 9.00 -1.54 11.90
C ILE A 57 10.35 -1.71 12.61
N THR A 58 11.38 -2.12 11.87
CA THR A 58 12.75 -2.24 12.40
C THR A 58 13.27 -0.92 12.99
N TYR A 59 13.02 0.21 12.32
CA TYR A 59 13.41 1.53 12.78
C TYR A 59 12.72 1.90 14.10
N LEU A 60 11.40 1.71 14.19
CA LEU A 60 10.60 2.04 15.36
C LEU A 60 10.96 1.16 16.55
N SER A 61 11.19 -0.15 16.34
CA SER A 61 11.68 -1.05 17.41
C SER A 61 13.07 -0.66 17.93
N SER A 62 13.93 -0.09 17.07
CA SER A 62 15.29 0.32 17.44
C SER A 62 15.38 1.76 17.98
N HIS A 63 14.34 2.57 17.77
CA HIS A 63 14.24 3.97 18.20
C HIS A 63 12.88 4.22 18.85
N PRO A 64 12.60 3.57 19.98
CA PRO A 64 11.34 3.74 20.69
C PRO A 64 11.21 5.20 21.14
N ASP A 65 10.01 5.77 20.99
CA ASP A 65 9.69 7.07 21.57
C ASP A 65 9.69 6.93 23.09
N PRO A 66 10.44 7.75 23.85
CA PRO A 66 10.49 7.64 25.30
C PRO A 66 9.13 7.86 25.99
N ASP A 67 8.19 8.54 25.33
CA ASP A 67 6.88 8.89 25.87
C ASP A 67 5.76 7.93 25.41
N THR A 68 6.06 6.94 24.57
CA THR A 68 5.07 5.99 24.03
C THR A 68 5.59 4.56 24.12
N ASP A 69 4.72 3.63 24.52
CA ASP A 69 5.05 2.21 24.53
C ASP A 69 5.39 1.71 23.10
N PRO A 70 6.57 1.13 22.89
CA PRO A 70 7.03 0.75 21.55
C PRO A 70 6.24 -0.41 20.95
N ASP A 71 5.71 -1.32 21.78
CA ASP A 71 4.88 -2.42 21.31
C ASP A 71 3.56 -1.87 20.76
N THR A 72 2.98 -0.86 21.42
CA THR A 72 1.80 -0.13 20.94
C THR A 72 2.04 0.56 19.60
N ILE A 73 3.21 1.17 19.40
CA ILE A 73 3.55 1.80 18.11
C ILE A 73 3.66 0.74 17.01
N VAL A 74 4.37 -0.36 17.28
CA VAL A 74 4.56 -1.43 16.29
C VAL A 74 3.22 -2.10 15.94
N GLU A 75 2.35 -2.35 16.92
CA GLU A 75 1.02 -2.91 16.71
C GLU A 75 0.16 -2.03 15.80
N ASN A 76 0.09 -0.72 16.08
CA ASN A 76 -0.61 0.24 15.22
C ASN A 76 -0.08 0.24 13.77
N GLU A 77 1.21 0.04 13.58
CA GLU A 77 1.80 -0.03 12.25
C GLU A 77 1.48 -1.33 11.52
N LEU A 78 1.44 -2.46 12.23
CA LEU A 78 1.01 -3.74 11.68
C LEU A 78 -0.46 -3.69 11.23
N GLU A 79 -1.36 -3.13 12.04
CA GLU A 79 -2.77 -2.96 11.70
C GLU A 79 -2.97 -2.09 10.44
N GLN A 80 -2.20 -1.00 10.32
CA GLN A 80 -2.25 -0.17 9.11
C GLN A 80 -1.77 -0.94 7.88
N ASN A 81 -0.71 -1.74 8.01
CA ASN A 81 -0.19 -2.53 6.90
C ASN A 81 -1.19 -3.61 6.46
N GLU A 82 -1.91 -4.23 7.40
CA GLU A 82 -3.03 -5.15 7.10
C GLU A 82 -4.12 -4.44 6.30
N THR A 83 -4.53 -3.24 6.73
CA THR A 83 -5.52 -2.43 6.00
C THR A 83 -5.08 -2.16 4.54
N TYR A 84 -3.81 -1.84 4.30
CA TYR A 84 -3.30 -1.63 2.94
C TYR A 84 -3.25 -2.93 2.12
N ARG A 85 -2.93 -4.06 2.76
CA ARG A 85 -2.96 -5.38 2.13
C ARG A 85 -4.36 -5.75 1.70
N ASP A 86 -5.35 -5.53 2.55
CA ASP A 86 -6.75 -5.82 2.23
C ASP A 86 -7.27 -4.95 1.08
N ASN A 87 -6.94 -3.66 1.10
CA ASN A 87 -7.26 -2.75 -0.01
C ASN A 87 -6.66 -3.22 -1.35
N PHE A 88 -5.41 -3.69 -1.33
CA PHE A 88 -4.75 -4.24 -2.52
C PHE A 88 -5.42 -5.54 -2.99
N ILE A 89 -5.71 -6.49 -2.09
CA ILE A 89 -6.40 -7.74 -2.43
C ILE A 89 -7.77 -7.44 -3.03
N SER A 90 -8.52 -6.53 -2.42
CA SER A 90 -9.83 -6.10 -2.90
C SER A 90 -9.76 -5.48 -4.30
N ALA A 91 -8.77 -4.61 -4.56
CA ALA A 91 -8.54 -4.04 -5.89
C ALA A 91 -8.14 -5.10 -6.93
N LYS A 92 -7.34 -6.09 -6.53
CA LYS A 92 -6.95 -7.22 -7.38
C LYS A 92 -8.16 -8.07 -7.78
N VAL A 93 -9.04 -8.41 -6.83
CA VAL A 93 -10.27 -9.16 -7.12
C VAL A 93 -11.13 -8.40 -8.13
N ARG A 94 -11.36 -7.09 -7.91
CA ARG A 94 -12.13 -6.26 -8.86
C ARG A 94 -11.53 -6.26 -10.27
N PHE A 95 -10.20 -6.15 -10.39
CA PHE A 95 -9.53 -6.19 -11.68
C PHE A 95 -9.65 -7.57 -12.36
N GLN A 96 -9.56 -8.66 -11.58
CA GLN A 96 -9.74 -10.02 -12.09
C GLN A 96 -11.16 -10.25 -12.60
N GLU A 97 -12.18 -9.85 -11.82
CA GLU A 97 -13.58 -9.92 -12.24
C GLU A 97 -13.82 -9.10 -13.51
N PHE A 98 -13.25 -7.89 -13.60
CA PHE A 98 -13.32 -7.09 -14.82
C PHE A 98 -12.71 -7.82 -16.02
N PHE A 99 -11.53 -8.44 -15.86
CA PHE A 99 -10.86 -9.19 -16.92
C PHE A 99 -11.67 -10.42 -17.38
N GLU A 100 -12.30 -11.14 -16.45
CA GLU A 100 -13.12 -12.32 -16.76
C GLU A 100 -14.43 -11.98 -17.51
N ASN A 101 -14.88 -10.73 -17.45
CA ASN A 101 -16.09 -10.25 -18.11
C ASN A 101 -15.84 -9.56 -19.48
N LEU A 102 -14.61 -9.57 -19.98
CA LEU A 102 -14.23 -9.07 -21.31
C LEU A 102 -14.47 -10.12 -22.41
#